data_AF-A0A7V5R0U6-F1
#
_entry.id   AF-A0A7V5R0U6-F1
#
_cell.length_a   1.000
_cell.length_b   1.000
_cell.length_c   1.000
_cell.angle_alpha   90.00
_cell.angle_beta   90.00
_cell.angle_gamma   90.00
#
_symmetry.space_group_name_H-M   'P 1'
#
loop_
_entity.id
_entity.type
_entity.pdbx_description
1 polymer ?
#
loop_
_entity_poly.entity_id
_entity_poly.type
_entity_poly.pdbx_seq_one_letter_code
_entity_poly.pdbx_strand_id
1 'polypeptide(L)'
;ALESLMHRDQLYQQSNLDLQTCAMELDLSSHQLSELINSKLGKSFSRYLREHRVKAAQSLLLAQTKTSVLAIGLQVGFSTQSNFYSAFKEITGTTPAKYRKVGNEHSTVE
;
A
#
# COMPACT_ATOMS: atom_id res chain seq x y z
N ALA A 1 11.80 -13.22 4.67
CA ALA A 1 10.97 -13.15 5.90
C ALA A 1 9.99 -11.97 5.82
N LEU A 2 10.44 -10.71 5.94
CA LEU A 2 9.57 -9.52 5.91
C LEU A 2 8.72 -9.40 4.63
N GLU A 3 9.34 -9.50 3.44
CA GLU A 3 8.59 -9.46 2.18
C GLU A 3 7.62 -10.62 2.00
N SER A 4 8.00 -11.80 2.53
CA SER A 4 7.15 -12.99 2.51
C SER A 4 5.93 -12.80 3.40
N LEU A 5 6.06 -12.25 4.60
CA LEU A 5 4.92 -11.93 5.49
C LEU A 5 4.01 -10.85 4.88
N MET A 6 4.59 -9.80 4.30
CA MET A 6 3.85 -8.74 3.62
C MET A 6 3.01 -9.27 2.43
N HIS A 7 3.53 -10.21 1.65
CA HIS A 7 2.79 -10.79 0.53
C HIS A 7 1.88 -11.95 0.90
N ARG A 8 2.31 -12.84 1.81
CA ARG A 8 1.65 -14.11 2.11
C ARG A 8 0.42 -13.93 2.99
N ASP A 9 0.51 -13.06 4.00
CA ASP A 9 -0.59 -12.78 4.93
C ASP A 9 -1.38 -11.52 4.56
N GLN A 10 -1.01 -10.84 3.47
CA GLN A 10 -1.57 -9.56 3.06
C GLN A 10 -1.67 -8.57 4.24
N LEU A 11 -0.72 -8.61 5.19
CA LEU A 11 -0.72 -7.80 6.41
C LEU A 11 -0.91 -6.30 6.11
N TYR A 12 -0.45 -5.85 4.94
CA TYR A 12 -0.67 -4.48 4.48
C TYR A 12 -2.15 -4.06 4.43
N GLN A 13 -3.09 -4.99 4.25
CA GLN A 13 -4.53 -4.73 4.25
C GLN A 13 -5.09 -4.41 5.64
N GLN A 14 -4.38 -4.79 6.71
CA GLN A 14 -4.82 -4.47 8.06
C GLN A 14 -4.65 -2.98 8.32
N SER A 15 -5.77 -2.26 8.44
CA SER A 15 -5.77 -0.81 8.69
C SER A 15 -5.09 -0.41 10.00
N ASN A 16 -5.07 -1.31 10.98
CA ASN A 16 -4.43 -1.11 12.29
C ASN A 16 -2.99 -1.62 12.32
N LEU A 17 -2.42 -2.02 11.19
CA LEU A 17 -1.05 -2.50 11.15
C LEU A 17 -0.07 -1.36 11.49
N ASP A 18 0.57 -1.52 12.64
CA ASP A 18 1.63 -0.64 13.10
C ASP A 18 2.96 -1.40 13.20
N LEU A 19 4.04 -0.65 13.45
CA LEU A 19 5.39 -1.20 13.57
C LEU A 19 5.48 -2.25 14.69
N GLN A 20 4.82 -2.04 15.83
CA GLN A 20 4.81 -3.01 16.93
C GLN A 20 4.13 -4.31 16.53
N THR A 21 2.92 -4.23 15.97
CA THR A 21 2.17 -5.41 15.56
C THR A 21 2.96 -6.22 14.52
N CYS A 22 3.56 -5.56 13.53
CA CYS A 22 4.43 -6.25 12.56
C CYS A 22 5.69 -6.86 13.19
N ALA A 23 6.28 -6.18 14.16
CA ALA A 23 7.50 -6.67 14.82
C ALA A 23 7.18 -7.94 15.63
N MET A 24 6.05 -7.95 16.35
CA MET A 24 5.57 -9.14 17.08
C MET A 24 5.37 -10.36 16.16
N GLU A 25 4.75 -10.19 15.00
CA GLU A 25 4.56 -11.29 14.02
C GLU A 25 5.88 -11.85 13.46
N LEU A 26 6.96 -11.05 13.55
CA LEU A 26 8.30 -11.42 13.11
C LEU A 26 9.20 -11.89 14.26
N ASP A 27 8.68 -11.96 15.48
CA ASP A 27 9.45 -12.21 16.71
C ASP A 27 10.59 -11.19 16.91
N LEU A 28 10.32 -9.93 16.53
CA LEU A 28 11.24 -8.80 16.62
C LEU A 28 10.69 -7.71 17.55
N SER A 29 11.60 -6.89 18.09
CA SER A 29 11.21 -5.61 18.69
C SER A 29 10.90 -4.56 17.61
N SER A 30 10.05 -3.59 17.92
CA SER A 30 9.76 -2.45 17.04
C SER A 30 11.04 -1.68 16.66
N HIS A 31 12.00 -1.58 17.58
CA HIS A 31 13.32 -1.00 17.30
C HIS A 31 14.09 -1.82 16.25
N GLN A 32 14.19 -3.14 16.41
CA GLN A 32 14.86 -4.01 15.45
C GLN A 32 14.19 -3.97 14.07
N LEU A 33 12.86 -3.98 14.01
CA LEU A 33 12.15 -3.88 12.73
C LEU A 33 12.37 -2.51 12.08
N SER A 34 12.34 -1.44 12.87
CA SER A 34 12.61 -0.09 12.37
C SER A 34 14.04 0.04 11.85
N GLU A 35 15.04 -0.43 12.61
CA GLU A 35 16.42 -0.46 12.17
C GLU A 35 16.60 -1.33 10.93
N LEU A 36 15.98 -2.50 10.88
CA LEU A 36 16.07 -3.37 9.71
C LEU A 36 15.52 -2.68 8.45
N ILE A 37 14.37 -2.02 8.53
CA ILE A 37 13.78 -1.29 7.39
C ILE A 37 14.62 -0.06 7.05
N ASN A 38 15.08 0.69 8.05
CA ASN A 38 15.87 1.88 7.84
C ASN A 38 17.23 1.54 7.22
N SER A 39 17.95 0.58 7.78
CA SER A 39 19.27 0.15 7.30
C SER A 39 19.22 -0.63 5.99
N LYS A 40 18.19 -1.45 5.74
CA LYS A 40 18.10 -2.22 4.49
C LYS A 40 17.45 -1.44 3.35
N LEU A 41 16.47 -0.59 3.66
CA LEU A 41 15.61 0.03 2.65
C LEU A 41 15.66 1.57 2.66
N GLY A 42 16.39 2.19 3.60
CA GLY A 42 16.57 3.64 3.67
C GLY A 42 15.27 4.41 3.92
N LYS A 43 14.26 3.77 4.53
CA LYS A 43 12.92 4.37 4.72
C LYS A 43 12.30 3.99 6.05
N SER A 44 11.28 4.74 6.47
CA SER A 44 10.49 4.40 7.64
C SER A 44 9.50 3.27 7.35
N PHE A 45 9.11 2.50 8.37
CA PHE A 45 8.07 1.48 8.27
C PHE A 45 6.78 2.03 7.65
N SER A 46 6.35 3.23 8.06
CA SER A 46 5.16 3.87 7.51
C SER A 46 5.26 4.18 6.02
N ARG A 47 6.47 4.50 5.52
CA ARG A 47 6.69 4.66 4.07
C ARG A 47 6.67 3.32 3.36
N TYR A 48 7.36 2.32 3.90
CA TYR A 48 7.37 0.95 3.38
C TYR A 48 5.95 0.38 3.26
N LEU A 49 5.15 0.47 4.33
CA LEU A 49 3.77 0.02 4.34
C LEU A 49 2.92 0.75 3.29
N ARG A 50 3.01 2.09 3.22
CA ARG A 50 2.27 2.87 2.22
C ARG A 50 2.62 2.47 0.79
N GLU A 51 3.88 2.20 0.47
CA GLU A 51 4.30 1.73 -0.85
C GLU A 51 3.67 0.38 -1.21
N HIS A 52 3.64 -0.57 -0.27
CA HIS A 52 2.97 -1.86 -0.47
C HIS A 52 1.46 -1.69 -0.70
N ARG A 53 0.79 -0.89 0.12
CA ARG A 53 -0.65 -0.59 -0.03
C ARG A 53 -0.96 0.08 -1.36
N VAL A 54 -0.15 1.05 -1.79
CA VAL A 54 -0.32 1.76 -3.07
C VAL A 54 -0.07 0.81 -4.25
N LYS A 55 0.91 -0.09 -4.17
CA LYS A 55 1.15 -1.09 -5.20
C LYS A 55 -0.06 -2.03 -5.37
N ALA A 56 -0.63 -2.52 -4.27
CA ALA A 56 -1.87 -3.31 -4.31
C ALA A 56 -3.05 -2.49 -4.87
N ALA A 57 -3.18 -1.23 -4.47
CA ALA A 57 -4.25 -0.36 -4.94
C ALA A 57 -4.19 -0.12 -6.45
N GLN A 58 -2.99 0.00 -7.05
CA GLN A 58 -2.83 0.14 -8.50
C GLN A 58 -3.43 -1.07 -9.23
N SER A 59 -3.08 -2.29 -8.82
CA SER A 59 -3.63 -3.52 -9.40
C SER A 59 -5.15 -3.60 -9.26
N LEU A 60 -5.68 -3.25 -8.08
CA LEU A 60 -7.13 -3.24 -7.84
C LEU A 60 -7.85 -2.14 -8.64
N LEU A 61 -7.24 -0.96 -8.81
CA LEU A 61 -7.83 0.16 -9.56
C LEU A 61 -8.07 -0.21 -11.02
N LEU A 62 -7.17 -1.03 -11.60
CA LEU A 62 -7.24 -1.55 -12.96
C LEU A 62 -8.17 -2.76 -13.06
N ALA A 63 -8.09 -3.70 -12.11
CA ALA A 63 -8.91 -4.92 -12.12
C ALA A 63 -10.40 -4.65 -11.78
N GLN A 64 -10.66 -3.74 -10.84
CA GLN A 64 -11.99 -3.41 -10.35
C GLN A 64 -12.42 -2.00 -10.80
N THR A 65 -12.77 -1.86 -12.07
CA THR A 65 -13.20 -0.59 -12.66
C THR A 65 -14.51 -0.05 -12.08
N LYS A 66 -15.39 -0.95 -11.61
CA LYS A 66 -16.70 -0.63 -11.02
C LYS A 66 -16.63 -0.24 -9.53
N THR A 67 -15.58 -0.65 -8.82
CA THR A 67 -15.41 -0.35 -7.39
C THR A 67 -14.99 1.10 -7.22
N SER A 68 -15.48 1.83 -6.22
CA SER A 68 -15.06 3.22 -6.01
C SER A 68 -13.59 3.32 -5.60
N VAL A 69 -12.92 4.41 -5.98
CA VAL A 69 -11.51 4.66 -5.63
C VAL A 69 -11.32 4.66 -4.11
N LEU A 70 -12.29 5.18 -3.36
CA LEU A 70 -12.31 5.14 -1.90
C LEU A 70 -12.39 3.71 -1.38
N ALA A 71 -13.30 2.88 -1.89
CA ALA A 71 -13.44 1.50 -1.45
C ALA A 71 -12.15 0.69 -1.68
N ILE A 72 -11.42 0.94 -2.78
CA ILE A 72 -10.11 0.32 -2.99
C ILE A 72 -9.09 0.79 -1.95
N GLY A 73 -9.05 2.10 -1.64
CA GLY A 73 -8.18 2.63 -0.58
C GLY A 73 -8.43 1.95 0.77
N LEU A 74 -9.69 1.74 1.13
CA LEU A 74 -10.08 1.03 2.35
C LEU A 74 -9.69 -0.46 2.29
N GLN A 75 -9.87 -1.14 1.15
CA GLN A 75 -9.51 -2.55 0.98
C GLN A 75 -8.00 -2.81 1.15
N VAL A 76 -7.16 -1.86 0.75
CA VAL A 76 -5.70 -1.97 0.92
C VAL A 76 -5.21 -1.44 2.27
N GLY A 77 -6.11 -1.14 3.21
CA GLY A 77 -5.75 -0.78 4.59
C GLY A 77 -5.54 0.71 4.86
N PHE A 78 -5.93 1.63 3.96
CA PHE A 78 -5.97 3.06 4.32
C PHE A 78 -7.22 3.37 5.16
N SER A 79 -7.05 4.17 6.20
CA SER A 79 -8.16 4.55 7.09
C SER A 79 -9.03 5.68 6.52
N THR A 80 -8.49 6.52 5.64
CA THR A 80 -9.19 7.70 5.09
C THR A 80 -8.84 7.96 3.63
N GLN A 81 -9.76 8.61 2.92
CA GLN A 81 -9.55 9.03 1.53
C GLN A 81 -8.34 9.96 1.37
N SER A 82 -8.20 10.95 2.26
CA SER A 82 -7.12 11.94 2.18
C SER A 82 -5.75 11.29 2.33
N ASN A 83 -5.59 10.36 3.29
CA ASN A 83 -4.33 9.65 3.47
C ASN A 83 -4.01 8.77 2.25
N PHE A 84 -5.01 8.07 1.71
CA PHE A 84 -4.86 7.30 0.49
C PHE A 84 -4.45 8.16 -0.71
N TYR A 85 -5.16 9.26 -0.98
CA TYR A 85 -4.88 10.13 -2.12
C TYR A 85 -3.49 10.77 -2.03
N SER A 86 -3.11 11.25 -0.84
CA SER A 86 -1.77 11.83 -0.61
C SER A 86 -0.67 10.79 -0.80
N ALA A 87 -0.79 9.62 -0.17
CA ALA A 87 0.19 8.55 -0.31
C ALA A 87 0.30 8.05 -1.75
N PHE A 88 -0.83 7.83 -2.43
CA PHE A 88 -0.86 7.38 -3.81
C PHE A 88 -0.20 8.40 -4.74
N LYS A 89 -0.48 9.70 -4.56
CA LYS A 89 0.14 10.76 -5.36
C LYS A 89 1.63 10.92 -5.07
N GLU A 90 2.05 10.82 -3.82
CA GLU A 90 3.46 10.86 -3.42
C GLU A 90 4.25 9.71 -4.06
N ILE A 91 3.68 8.51 -4.11
CA ILE A 91 4.36 7.30 -4.57
C ILE A 91 4.29 7.12 -6.10
N THR A 92 3.14 7.43 -6.72
CA THR A 92 2.91 7.20 -8.17
C THR A 92 3.04 8.47 -9.01
N GLY A 93 3.13 9.64 -8.39
CA GLY A 93 3.13 10.94 -9.06
C GLY A 93 1.75 11.42 -9.55
N THR A 94 0.70 10.61 -9.43
CA THR A 94 -0.64 10.93 -9.94
C THR A 94 -1.74 10.56 -8.94
N THR A 95 -2.97 11.03 -9.15
CA THR A 95 -4.09 10.66 -8.27
C THR A 95 -4.65 9.29 -8.66
N PRO A 96 -5.20 8.50 -7.72
CA PRO A 96 -5.74 7.17 -8.01
C PRO A 96 -6.91 7.22 -9.01
N ALA A 97 -7.71 8.30 -8.99
CA ALA A 97 -8.75 8.54 -9.97
C ALA A 97 -8.19 8.76 -11.40
N LYS A 98 -7.09 9.51 -11.53
CA LYS A 98 -6.44 9.73 -12.81
C LYS A 98 -5.74 8.45 -13.30
N TYR A 99 -5.09 7.73 -12.41
CA TYR A 99 -4.46 6.44 -12.70
C TYR A 99 -5.46 5.43 -13.31
N ARG A 100 -6.66 5.33 -12.71
CA ARG A 100 -7.72 4.47 -13.25
C ARG A 100 -8.17 4.88 -14.65
N LYS A 101 -8.34 6.18 -14.91
CA LYS A 101 -8.77 6.65 -16.25
C LYS A 101 -7.78 6.27 -17.33
N VAL A 102 -6.49 6.51 -17.08
CA VAL A 102 -5.41 6.18 -18.03
C VAL A 102 -5.37 4.68 -18.36
N GLY A 103 -5.57 3.81 -17.35
CA GLY A 103 -5.64 2.37 -17.58
C GLY A 103 -6.83 1.91 -18.41
N ASN A 104 -7.95 2.65 -18.37
CA ASN A 104 -9.16 2.36 -19.16
C ASN A 104 -9.07 2.90 -20.59
N GLU A 105 -8.35 4.00 -20.82
CA GLU A 105 -8.18 4.59 -22.16
C GLU A 105 -7.29 3.73 -23.07
N HIS A 106 -6.43 2.87 -22.50
CA HIS A 106 -5.62 1.89 -23.26
C HIS A 106 -6.38 0.62 -23.71
N SER A 107 -7.68 0.46 -23.38
CA SER A 107 -8.51 -0.70 -23.81
C SER A 107 -9.52 -0.38 -24.92
N THR A 108 -9.43 0.79 -25.57
CA THR A 108 -10.38 1.21 -26.62
C THR A 108 -9.76 1.42 -28.00
N VAL A 109 -8.51 1.00 -28.21
CA VAL A 109 -7.88 0.98 -29.54
C VAL A 109 -7.22 -0.36 -29.78
N GLU A 110 -7.98 -1.26 -30.43
CA GLU A 110 -7.64 -2.16 -31.55
C GLU A 110 -8.66 -3.29 -31.67
#